data_AF-A0A9X4M7X7-F1
#
_entry.id   AF-A0A9X4M7X7-F1
#
_cell.length_a   1.000
_cell.length_b   1.000
_cell.length_c   1.000
_cell.angle_alpha   90.00
_cell.angle_beta   90.00
_cell.angle_gamma   90.00
#
_symmetry.space_group_name_H-M   'P 1'
#
loop_
_entity.id
_entity.type
_entity.pdbx_description
1 polymer ?
#
loop_
_entity_poly.entity_id
_entity_poly.type
_entity_poly.pdbx_seq_one_letter_code
_entity_poly.pdbx_strand_id
1 'polypeptide(L)'
;MSSQQTMTVLVQDSENKHLVTRSKSVQVLQSSDSQGLESALNLFVLASATGLQEIADIVRSANQKHHLRVLFIREDIDPTWMPQMFDRANLRVMRNTLVHTNSVVPKRVMNAWTMGAQEQLIADAIAIGDRLLVLSCSMEKLEIPFDSLPALKCISIKDRSNFTIDDDGSCLYWQDADIHLDLEALRSANDPEWKQKFEALKSEHNQVFGKAIATLRKQYKLRQSDIIGLSERQVRRIEQGEGSTKIDTLRLFAKAHGMELDAYLDAVASAITSVPRGFNITSNVEKKELKSINDLRKLMGTEKQATVIETVSNSKCSNLGE
;
A
#
# COMPACT_ATOMS: atom_id res chain seq x y z
N MET A 1 -20.42 -1.79 -16.14
CA MET A 1 -19.99 -3.19 -15.94
C MET A 1 -18.48 -3.16 -15.91
N SER A 2 -17.86 -3.10 -14.74
CA SER A 2 -16.40 -3.05 -14.62
C SER A 2 -15.85 -4.38 -15.11
N SER A 3 -15.39 -4.37 -16.36
CA SER A 3 -14.59 -5.42 -16.97
C SER A 3 -13.54 -5.86 -15.94
N GLN A 4 -13.68 -7.08 -15.42
CA GLN A 4 -12.58 -7.71 -14.70
C GLN A 4 -11.49 -7.91 -15.75
N GLN A 5 -10.51 -7.01 -15.78
CA GLN A 5 -9.37 -7.12 -16.65
C GLN A 5 -8.62 -8.38 -16.25
N THR A 6 -8.65 -9.39 -17.13
CA THR A 6 -7.88 -10.62 -16.93
C THR A 6 -6.40 -10.26 -16.95
N MET A 7 -5.69 -10.65 -15.90
CA MET A 7 -4.23 -10.54 -15.80
C MET A 7 -3.61 -11.80 -16.40
N THR A 8 -2.66 -11.64 -17.33
CA THR A 8 -1.89 -12.77 -17.87
C THR A 8 -0.50 -12.74 -17.30
N VAL A 9 -0.07 -13.83 -16.65
CA VAL A 9 1.26 -13.96 -16.04
C VAL A 9 2.06 -15.02 -16.77
N LEU A 10 3.17 -14.63 -17.40
CA LEU A 10 4.18 -15.53 -17.95
C LEU A 10 5.24 -15.79 -16.89
N VAL A 11 5.43 -17.07 -16.55
CA VAL A 11 6.46 -17.50 -15.60
C VAL A 11 7.55 -18.24 -16.37
N GLN A 12 8.72 -17.60 -16.49
CA GLN A 12 9.95 -18.24 -16.95
C GLN A 12 10.78 -18.72 -15.75
N ASP A 13 10.85 -17.91 -14.69
CA ASP A 13 11.58 -18.26 -13.47
C ASP A 13 10.75 -19.16 -12.54
N SER A 14 11.21 -20.39 -12.37
CA SER A 14 10.53 -21.41 -11.56
C SER A 14 10.50 -21.07 -10.07
N GLU A 15 11.45 -20.30 -9.55
CA GLU A 15 11.45 -19.91 -8.14
C GLU A 15 10.32 -18.93 -7.83
N ASN A 16 9.92 -18.09 -8.79
CA ASN A 16 8.83 -17.14 -8.63
C ASN A 16 7.44 -17.74 -8.89
N LYS A 17 7.36 -19.02 -9.25
CA LYS A 17 6.10 -19.71 -9.57
C LYS A 17 5.10 -19.72 -8.41
N HIS A 18 5.59 -19.75 -7.16
CA HIS A 18 4.75 -19.76 -5.97
C HIS A 18 4.04 -18.41 -5.71
N LEU A 19 4.46 -17.34 -6.37
CA LEU A 19 3.86 -16.01 -6.19
C LEU A 19 2.53 -15.85 -6.89
N VAL A 20 2.24 -16.71 -7.86
CA VAL A 20 1.07 -16.58 -8.73
C VAL A 20 -0.03 -17.51 -8.23
N THR A 21 -1.04 -16.94 -7.58
CA THR A 21 -2.24 -17.70 -7.21
C THR A 21 -3.20 -17.73 -8.40
N ARG A 22 -3.43 -18.92 -8.96
CA ARG A 22 -4.44 -19.09 -10.02
C ARG A 22 -5.81 -18.68 -9.51
N SER A 23 -6.46 -17.77 -10.20
CA SER A 23 -7.81 -17.31 -9.88
C SER A 23 -8.58 -17.05 -11.17
N LYS A 24 -9.90 -16.80 -11.07
CA LYS A 24 -10.74 -16.55 -12.27
C LYS A 24 -10.29 -15.33 -13.08
N SER A 25 -9.54 -14.41 -12.48
CA SER A 25 -9.02 -13.20 -13.11
C SER A 25 -7.52 -13.28 -13.45
N VAL A 26 -6.85 -14.41 -13.20
CA VAL A 26 -5.41 -14.60 -13.42
C VAL A 26 -5.15 -15.83 -14.27
N GLN A 27 -4.66 -15.61 -15.49
CA GLN A 27 -4.22 -16.66 -16.39
C GLN A 27 -2.70 -16.82 -16.28
N VAL A 28 -2.24 -18.01 -15.90
CA VAL A 28 -0.81 -18.30 -15.74
C VAL A 28 -0.33 -19.17 -16.90
N LEU A 29 0.67 -18.68 -17.62
CA LEU A 29 1.28 -19.34 -18.77
C LEU A 29 2.73 -19.72 -18.43
N GLN A 30 3.18 -20.88 -18.91
CA GLN A 30 4.59 -21.26 -18.84
C GLN A 30 5.29 -20.87 -20.14
N SER A 31 6.61 -20.68 -20.11
CA SER A 31 7.41 -20.35 -21.29
C SER A 31 7.30 -21.38 -22.42
N SER A 32 6.96 -22.64 -22.10
CA SER A 32 6.68 -23.69 -23.07
C SER A 32 5.43 -23.46 -23.93
N ASP A 33 4.50 -22.62 -23.47
CA ASP A 33 3.19 -22.41 -24.09
C ASP A 33 3.23 -21.19 -25.01
N SER A 34 4.10 -21.19 -26.03
CA SER A 34 4.39 -20.00 -26.85
C SER A 34 3.23 -19.53 -27.76
N GLN A 35 2.19 -20.35 -27.96
CA GLN A 35 1.08 -20.01 -28.86
C GLN A 35 0.11 -19.01 -28.21
N GLY A 36 0.07 -17.79 -28.76
CA GLY A 36 -0.93 -16.77 -28.43
C GLY A 36 -0.54 -15.76 -27.34
N LEU A 37 0.65 -15.89 -26.71
CA LEU A 37 1.10 -14.96 -25.67
C LEU A 37 1.24 -13.52 -26.16
N GLU A 38 1.63 -13.33 -27.41
CA GLU A 38 1.85 -11.99 -27.98
C GLU A 38 0.56 -11.15 -28.10
N SER A 39 -0.59 -11.81 -28.01
CA SER A 39 -1.92 -11.18 -28.08
C SER A 39 -2.58 -11.07 -26.70
N ALA A 40 -1.94 -11.60 -25.65
CA ALA A 40 -2.46 -11.48 -24.28
C ALA A 40 -2.46 -10.02 -23.84
N LEU A 41 -3.58 -9.56 -23.30
CA LEU A 41 -3.72 -8.25 -22.69
C LEU A 41 -3.23 -8.30 -21.24
N ASN A 42 -2.72 -7.18 -20.74
CA ASN A 42 -2.22 -7.05 -19.36
C ASN A 42 -1.20 -8.14 -18.99
N LEU A 43 -0.12 -8.22 -19.77
CA LEU A 43 0.94 -9.21 -19.59
C LEU A 43 1.90 -8.80 -18.47
N PHE A 44 2.11 -9.72 -17.54
CA PHE A 44 3.12 -9.67 -16.50
C PHE A 44 4.12 -10.79 -16.76
N VAL A 45 5.40 -10.50 -16.67
CA VAL A 45 6.45 -11.49 -16.95
C VAL A 45 7.35 -11.60 -15.74
N LEU A 46 7.56 -12.84 -15.27
CA LEU A 46 8.49 -13.19 -14.20
C LEU A 46 9.65 -13.97 -14.81
N ALA A 47 10.85 -13.40 -14.78
CA ALA A 47 12.06 -14.02 -15.30
C ALA A 47 13.26 -13.75 -14.41
N SER A 48 14.28 -14.59 -14.54
CA SER A 48 15.59 -14.31 -13.96
C SER A 48 16.41 -13.43 -14.92
N ALA A 49 17.46 -12.76 -14.42
CA ALA A 49 18.34 -11.98 -15.28
C ALA A 49 19.04 -12.88 -16.31
N THR A 50 19.42 -14.10 -15.92
CA THR A 50 19.98 -15.11 -16.83
C THR A 50 18.97 -15.63 -17.87
N GLY A 51 17.67 -15.63 -17.54
CA GLY A 51 16.58 -16.14 -18.37
C GLY A 51 15.99 -15.13 -19.36
N LEU A 52 16.46 -13.88 -19.36
CA LEU A 52 15.88 -12.81 -20.20
C LEU A 52 15.88 -13.12 -21.70
N GLN A 53 16.88 -13.85 -22.18
CA GLN A 53 17.01 -14.19 -23.60
C GLN A 53 15.84 -15.07 -24.09
N GLU A 54 15.29 -15.94 -23.23
CA GLU A 54 14.20 -16.86 -23.60
C GLU A 54 12.87 -16.14 -23.82
N ILE A 55 12.66 -15.01 -23.15
CA ILE A 55 11.40 -14.26 -23.16
C ILE A 55 11.48 -12.96 -23.97
N ALA A 56 12.65 -12.63 -24.50
CA ALA A 56 12.93 -11.32 -25.07
C ALA A 56 11.97 -10.95 -26.21
N ASP A 57 11.70 -11.88 -27.14
CA ASP A 57 10.83 -11.61 -28.28
C ASP A 57 9.37 -11.41 -27.85
N ILE A 58 8.90 -12.19 -26.87
CA ILE A 58 7.56 -12.05 -26.29
C ILE A 58 7.41 -10.69 -25.60
N VAL A 59 8.38 -10.33 -24.76
CA VAL A 59 8.40 -9.04 -24.05
C VAL A 59 8.44 -7.88 -25.04
N ARG A 60 9.27 -7.97 -26.08
CA ARG A 60 9.40 -6.93 -27.11
C ARG A 60 8.08 -6.75 -27.87
N SER A 61 7.47 -7.85 -28.34
CA SER A 61 6.18 -7.84 -29.06
C SER A 61 5.05 -7.27 -28.17
N ALA A 62 4.95 -7.74 -26.93
CA ALA A 62 3.94 -7.26 -25.98
C ALA A 62 4.13 -5.78 -25.60
N ASN A 63 5.38 -5.31 -25.46
CA ASN A 63 5.67 -3.91 -25.16
C ASN A 63 5.31 -2.99 -26.35
N GLN A 64 5.61 -3.40 -27.59
CA GLN A 64 5.24 -2.67 -28.79
C GLN A 64 3.72 -2.52 -28.95
N LYS A 65 2.95 -3.53 -28.51
CA LYS A 65 1.48 -3.51 -28.51
C LYS A 65 0.87 -2.84 -27.28
N HIS A 66 1.67 -2.30 -26.36
CA HIS A 66 1.22 -1.76 -25.06
C HIS A 66 0.45 -2.78 -24.20
N HIS A 67 0.74 -4.06 -24.36
CA HIS A 67 0.15 -5.14 -23.56
C HIS A 67 0.98 -5.49 -22.33
N LEU A 68 2.31 -5.27 -22.39
CA LEU A 68 3.21 -5.46 -21.26
C LEU A 68 2.91 -4.45 -20.14
N ARG A 69 2.54 -4.94 -18.96
CA ARG A 69 2.34 -4.14 -17.75
C ARG A 69 3.58 -4.09 -16.89
N VAL A 70 4.20 -5.25 -16.64
CA VAL A 70 5.43 -5.33 -15.85
C VAL A 70 6.29 -6.50 -16.32
N LEU A 71 7.59 -6.25 -16.45
CA LEU A 71 8.64 -7.25 -16.53
C LEU A 71 9.38 -7.26 -15.18
N PHE A 72 9.17 -8.31 -14.40
CA PHE A 72 9.91 -8.58 -13.19
C PHE A 72 11.15 -9.40 -13.52
N ILE A 73 12.30 -8.90 -13.07
CA ILE A 73 13.59 -9.55 -13.26
C ILE A 73 14.14 -9.87 -11.87
N ARG A 74 14.25 -11.16 -11.54
CA ARG A 74 14.96 -11.58 -10.35
C ARG A 74 16.46 -11.38 -10.56
N GLU A 75 17.08 -10.70 -9.62
CA GLU A 75 18.53 -10.56 -9.53
C GLU A 75 19.16 -11.89 -9.11
N ASP A 76 19.51 -12.73 -10.07
CA ASP A 76 20.25 -13.99 -9.87
C ASP A 76 21.74 -13.89 -10.25
N ILE A 77 22.17 -12.69 -10.59
CA ILE A 77 23.55 -12.32 -10.91
C ILE A 77 23.87 -10.96 -10.31
N ASP A 78 25.15 -10.60 -10.23
CA ASP A 78 25.58 -9.28 -9.77
C ASP A 78 24.95 -8.15 -10.65
N PRO A 79 24.29 -7.14 -10.02
CA PRO A 79 23.64 -6.01 -10.70
C PRO A 79 24.50 -5.26 -11.71
N THR A 80 25.81 -5.26 -11.52
CA THR A 80 26.76 -4.60 -12.43
C THR A 80 26.72 -5.19 -13.84
N TRP A 81 26.24 -6.43 -14.00
CA TRP A 81 26.07 -7.11 -15.29
C TRP A 81 24.69 -6.96 -15.90
N MET A 82 23.75 -6.26 -15.24
CA MET A 82 22.39 -6.08 -15.75
C MET A 82 22.35 -5.43 -17.14
N PRO A 83 23.09 -4.34 -17.44
CA PRO A 83 23.11 -3.77 -18.78
C PRO A 83 23.49 -4.79 -19.87
N GLN A 84 24.49 -5.64 -19.58
CA GLN A 84 24.97 -6.67 -20.50
C GLN A 84 23.93 -7.77 -20.70
N MET A 85 23.12 -8.09 -19.69
CA MET A 85 22.00 -9.04 -19.85
C MET A 85 20.89 -8.47 -20.74
N PHE A 86 20.57 -7.18 -20.60
CA PHE A 86 19.65 -6.49 -21.51
C PHE A 86 20.18 -6.49 -22.94
N ASP A 87 21.46 -6.15 -23.13
CA ASP A 87 22.10 -6.15 -24.45
C ASP A 87 22.09 -7.55 -25.08
N ARG A 88 22.44 -8.58 -24.31
CA ARG A 88 22.43 -9.98 -24.75
C ARG A 88 21.02 -10.44 -25.16
N ALA A 89 19.99 -10.03 -24.42
CA ALA A 89 18.60 -10.31 -24.73
C ALA A 89 18.06 -9.41 -25.88
N ASN A 90 18.85 -8.45 -26.37
CA ASN A 90 18.40 -7.42 -27.31
C ASN A 90 17.11 -6.73 -26.82
N LEU A 91 17.09 -6.42 -25.52
CA LEU A 91 16.01 -5.69 -24.84
C LEU A 91 16.52 -4.31 -24.45
N ARG A 92 15.75 -3.28 -24.77
CA ARG A 92 15.99 -1.95 -24.19
C ARG A 92 15.43 -1.92 -22.77
N VAL A 93 16.01 -1.09 -21.92
CA VAL A 93 15.41 -0.77 -20.62
C VAL A 93 14.06 -0.10 -20.86
N MET A 94 12.99 -0.69 -20.36
CA MET A 94 11.63 -0.21 -20.51
C MET A 94 11.15 0.45 -19.22
N ARG A 95 10.15 1.33 -19.33
CA ARG A 95 9.51 1.95 -18.16
C ARG A 95 8.91 0.91 -17.21
N ASN A 96 8.42 -0.20 -17.78
CA ASN A 96 7.67 -1.25 -17.10
C ASN A 96 8.59 -2.38 -16.62
N THR A 97 9.86 -2.11 -16.35
CA THR A 97 10.82 -3.11 -15.90
C THR A 97 11.17 -2.87 -14.43
N LEU A 98 11.11 -3.94 -13.64
CA LEU A 98 11.39 -3.94 -12.21
C LEU A 98 12.38 -5.08 -11.91
N VAL A 99 13.56 -4.71 -11.41
CA VAL A 99 14.55 -5.67 -10.91
C VAL A 99 14.31 -5.85 -9.41
N HIS A 100 14.29 -7.09 -8.94
CA HIS A 100 14.03 -7.40 -7.54
C HIS A 100 14.96 -8.48 -7.01
N THR A 101 15.33 -8.36 -5.74
CA THR A 101 16.11 -9.37 -4.99
C THR A 101 15.23 -10.34 -4.21
N ASN A 102 14.01 -9.92 -3.89
CA ASN A 102 13.06 -10.71 -3.12
C ASN A 102 11.69 -10.78 -3.81
N SER A 103 10.85 -11.69 -3.35
CA SER A 103 9.55 -11.94 -3.95
C SER A 103 8.42 -11.01 -3.46
N VAL A 104 8.72 -10.10 -2.52
CA VAL A 104 7.74 -9.20 -1.90
C VAL A 104 7.20 -8.21 -2.94
N VAL A 105 8.09 -7.56 -3.69
CA VAL A 105 7.69 -6.53 -4.67
C VAL A 105 6.82 -7.10 -5.79
N PRO A 106 7.19 -8.20 -6.48
CA PRO A 106 6.31 -8.79 -7.50
C PRO A 106 4.95 -9.22 -6.94
N LYS A 107 4.93 -9.82 -5.74
CA LYS A 107 3.68 -10.23 -5.08
C LYS A 107 2.78 -9.04 -4.81
N ARG A 108 3.34 -7.96 -4.26
CA ARG A 108 2.62 -6.73 -3.96
C ARG A 108 1.99 -6.13 -5.21
N VAL A 109 2.76 -6.01 -6.29
CA VAL A 109 2.27 -5.48 -7.57
C VAL A 109 1.15 -6.36 -8.13
N MET A 110 1.35 -7.69 -8.21
CA MET A 110 0.32 -8.59 -8.74
C MET A 110 -0.97 -8.57 -7.91
N ASN A 111 -0.88 -8.47 -6.59
CA ASN A 111 -2.03 -8.33 -5.71
C ASN A 111 -2.78 -7.01 -5.96
N ALA A 112 -2.06 -5.89 -6.07
CA ALA A 112 -2.64 -4.59 -6.36
C ALA A 112 -3.45 -4.59 -7.67
N TRP A 113 -2.90 -5.21 -8.73
CA TRP A 113 -3.59 -5.36 -10.00
C TRP A 113 -4.82 -6.27 -9.93
N THR A 114 -4.75 -7.35 -9.16
CA THR A 114 -5.90 -8.24 -8.94
C THR A 114 -7.05 -7.52 -8.22
N MET A 115 -6.72 -6.56 -7.36
CA MET A 115 -7.67 -5.73 -6.62
C MET A 115 -8.12 -4.47 -7.38
N GLY A 116 -7.47 -4.12 -8.49
CA GLY A 116 -7.71 -2.85 -9.20
C GLY A 116 -7.18 -1.61 -8.46
N ALA A 117 -6.24 -1.79 -7.53
CA ALA A 117 -5.66 -0.75 -6.68
C ALA A 117 -4.24 -0.35 -7.12
N GLN A 118 -3.81 -0.72 -8.32
CA GLN A 118 -2.44 -0.51 -8.81
C GLN A 118 -2.01 0.97 -8.85
N GLU A 119 -2.96 1.89 -9.00
CA GLU A 119 -2.69 3.34 -9.01
C GLU A 119 -2.65 3.95 -7.61
N GLN A 120 -2.96 3.19 -6.56
CA GLN A 120 -3.07 3.68 -5.18
C GLN A 120 -1.96 3.13 -4.28
N LEU A 121 -1.34 2.00 -4.66
CA LEU A 121 -0.37 1.28 -3.86
C LEU A 121 1.07 1.48 -4.35
N ILE A 122 2.00 1.46 -3.40
CA ILE A 122 3.44 1.60 -3.61
C ILE A 122 4.04 0.23 -3.89
N ALA A 123 4.69 0.05 -5.03
CA ALA A 123 5.44 -1.15 -5.34
C ALA A 123 6.75 -1.18 -4.55
N ASP A 124 7.53 -0.10 -4.66
CA ASP A 124 8.87 0.00 -4.10
C ASP A 124 9.28 1.48 -3.91
N ALA A 125 10.29 1.74 -3.09
CA ALA A 125 10.84 3.06 -2.87
C ALA A 125 12.31 3.04 -2.46
N ILE A 126 13.06 4.08 -2.83
CA ILE A 126 14.46 4.26 -2.45
C ILE A 126 14.77 5.73 -2.21
N ALA A 127 15.54 6.02 -1.16
CA ALA A 127 16.10 7.35 -0.92
C ALA A 127 17.47 7.48 -1.60
N ILE A 128 17.63 8.45 -2.51
CA ILE A 128 18.90 8.77 -3.17
C ILE A 128 19.22 10.25 -2.91
N GLY A 129 20.21 10.48 -2.05
CA GLY A 129 20.62 11.83 -1.65
C GLY A 129 19.49 12.60 -0.98
N ASP A 130 19.01 13.65 -1.67
CA ASP A 130 17.93 14.52 -1.21
C ASP A 130 16.57 14.24 -1.86
N ARG A 131 16.43 13.07 -2.50
CA ARG A 131 15.22 12.68 -3.21
C ARG A 131 14.76 11.30 -2.81
N LEU A 132 13.44 11.16 -2.69
CA LEU A 132 12.76 9.90 -2.53
C LEU A 132 12.21 9.49 -3.90
N LEU A 133 12.69 8.36 -4.42
CA LEU A 133 12.14 7.73 -5.62
C LEU A 133 11.11 6.70 -5.18
N VAL A 134 9.89 6.83 -5.68
CA VAL A 134 8.77 5.93 -5.37
C VAL A 134 8.23 5.35 -6.66
N LEU A 135 8.04 4.04 -6.69
CA LEU A 135 7.43 3.30 -7.79
C LEU A 135 6.05 2.84 -7.35
N SER A 136 5.00 3.23 -8.08
CA SER A 136 3.65 2.70 -7.85
C SER A 136 3.52 1.27 -8.38
N CYS A 137 2.47 0.56 -7.96
CA CYS A 137 2.11 -0.74 -8.54
C CYS A 137 1.68 -0.64 -10.02
N SER A 138 1.40 0.55 -10.54
CA SER A 138 1.15 0.82 -11.96
C SER A 138 2.42 1.18 -12.76
N MET A 139 3.61 1.07 -12.15
CA MET A 139 4.92 1.45 -12.73
C MET A 139 5.05 2.96 -13.01
N GLU A 140 4.26 3.78 -12.31
CA GLU A 140 4.49 5.22 -12.25
C GLU A 140 5.68 5.51 -11.34
N LYS A 141 6.61 6.34 -11.83
CA LYS A 141 7.78 6.77 -11.07
C LYS A 141 7.54 8.17 -10.57
N LEU A 142 7.64 8.36 -9.26
CA LEU A 142 7.60 9.64 -8.59
C LEU A 142 8.97 9.94 -8.02
N GLU A 143 9.44 11.16 -8.24
CA GLU A 143 10.67 11.66 -7.66
C GLU A 143 10.31 12.85 -6.78
N ILE A 144 10.42 12.68 -5.46
CA ILE A 144 9.96 13.65 -4.47
C ILE A 144 11.17 14.21 -3.72
N PRO A 145 11.44 15.53 -3.78
CA PRO A 145 12.44 16.15 -2.90
C PRO A 145 12.03 16.02 -1.43
N PHE A 146 12.95 15.70 -0.52
CA PHE A 146 12.60 15.63 0.91
C PHE A 146 12.10 16.97 1.47
N ASP A 147 12.50 18.09 0.87
CA ASP A 147 12.05 19.44 1.25
C ASP A 147 10.65 19.80 0.75
N SER A 148 10.03 18.99 -0.10
CA SER A 148 8.74 19.30 -0.74
C SER A 148 7.54 19.09 0.19
N LEU A 149 7.64 18.20 1.17
CA LEU A 149 6.59 17.90 2.14
C LEU A 149 7.07 18.22 3.55
N PRO A 150 6.25 18.87 4.40
CA PRO A 150 6.61 19.13 5.79
C PRO A 150 6.99 17.87 6.57
N ALA A 151 6.31 16.75 6.29
CA ALA A 151 6.60 15.45 6.89
C ALA A 151 7.96 14.89 6.44
N LEU A 152 8.34 15.05 5.17
CA LEU A 152 9.66 14.58 4.71
C LEU A 152 10.78 15.49 5.22
N LYS A 153 10.51 16.78 5.38
CA LYS A 153 11.49 17.79 5.80
C LYS A 153 12.00 17.59 7.23
N CYS A 154 11.19 17.01 8.12
CA CYS A 154 11.63 16.73 9.50
C CYS A 154 12.45 15.44 9.64
N ILE A 155 12.61 14.66 8.57
CA ILE A 155 13.42 13.44 8.58
C ILE A 155 14.90 13.80 8.44
N SER A 156 15.71 13.35 9.38
CA SER A 156 17.16 13.58 9.34
C SER A 156 17.79 12.86 8.14
N ILE A 157 18.86 13.44 7.56
CA ILE A 157 19.54 12.86 6.38
C ILE A 157 19.95 11.39 6.62
N LYS A 158 20.33 11.03 7.86
CA LYS A 158 20.75 9.68 8.23
C LYS A 158 19.59 8.68 8.26
N ASP A 159 18.38 9.16 8.48
CA ASP A 159 17.19 8.32 8.66
C ASP A 159 16.34 8.25 7.39
N ARG A 160 16.69 9.00 6.34
CA ARG A 160 15.94 9.04 5.07
C ARG A 160 15.80 7.69 4.40
N SER A 161 16.81 6.82 4.50
CA SER A 161 16.76 5.45 3.98
C SER A 161 16.11 4.44 4.94
N ASN A 162 15.84 4.84 6.18
CA ASN A 162 15.36 3.94 7.24
C ASN A 162 13.82 3.93 7.28
N PHE A 163 13.21 3.59 6.15
CA PHE A 163 11.78 3.38 6.07
C PHE A 163 11.44 1.93 5.74
N THR A 164 10.23 1.54 6.09
CA THR A 164 9.62 0.28 5.67
C THR A 164 8.41 0.56 4.79
N ILE A 165 8.13 -0.34 3.87
CA ILE A 165 6.91 -0.32 3.05
C ILE A 165 5.99 -1.40 3.58
N ASP A 166 4.74 -1.06 3.87
CA ASP A 166 3.74 -2.03 4.29
C ASP A 166 3.63 -3.18 3.27
N ASP A 167 3.26 -4.37 3.74
CA ASP A 167 3.26 -5.59 2.91
C ASP A 167 2.42 -5.45 1.63
N ASP A 168 1.31 -4.71 1.68
CA ASP A 168 0.46 -4.40 0.53
C ASP A 168 0.86 -3.12 -0.23
N GLY A 169 1.78 -2.32 0.31
CA GLY A 169 2.17 -1.05 -0.29
C GLY A 169 1.24 0.11 0.02
N SER A 170 0.43 0.03 1.08
CA SER A 170 -0.44 1.14 1.50
C SER A 170 0.36 2.40 1.85
N CYS A 171 1.47 2.26 2.58
CA CYS A 171 2.27 3.39 3.04
C CYS A 171 3.77 3.09 3.17
N LEU A 172 4.55 4.17 3.13
CA LEU A 172 5.92 4.24 3.64
C LEU A 172 5.87 4.67 5.10
N TYR A 173 6.65 3.99 5.94
CA TYR A 173 6.74 4.27 7.37
C TYR A 173 8.19 4.56 7.79
N TRP A 174 8.44 5.74 8.35
CA TRP A 174 9.67 6.07 9.06
C TRP A 174 9.43 5.95 10.56
N GLN A 175 9.98 4.90 11.18
CA GLN A 175 9.74 4.57 12.58
C GLN A 175 10.21 5.66 13.55
N ASP A 176 11.42 6.19 13.35
CA ASP A 176 12.02 7.16 14.27
C ASP A 176 11.30 8.52 14.27
N ALA A 177 10.67 8.87 13.15
CA ALA A 177 9.94 10.12 12.99
C ALA A 177 8.42 9.97 13.22
N ASP A 178 7.93 8.73 13.33
CA ASP A 178 6.51 8.37 13.36
C ASP A 178 5.71 8.95 12.18
N ILE A 179 6.22 8.71 10.96
CA ILE A 179 5.66 9.29 9.73
C ILE A 179 5.18 8.19 8.79
N HIS A 180 3.89 8.25 8.46
CA HIS A 180 3.26 7.43 7.43
C HIS A 180 2.93 8.30 6.20
N LEU A 181 3.36 7.85 5.02
CA LEU A 181 3.04 8.50 3.75
C LEU A 181 2.52 7.48 2.74
N ASP A 182 1.29 7.70 2.27
CA ASP A 182 0.71 6.95 1.17
C ASP A 182 1.12 7.52 -0.20
N LEU A 183 0.79 6.80 -1.28
CA LEU A 183 1.13 7.22 -2.64
C LEU A 183 0.48 8.55 -3.04
N GLU A 184 -0.70 8.85 -2.51
CA GLU A 184 -1.45 10.07 -2.87
C GLU A 184 -0.83 11.32 -2.22
N ALA A 185 -0.44 11.24 -0.95
CA ALA A 185 0.32 12.26 -0.26
C ALA A 185 1.63 12.56 -1.00
N LEU A 186 2.30 11.53 -1.52
CA LEU A 186 3.53 11.69 -2.31
C LEU A 186 3.26 12.34 -3.67
N ARG A 187 2.16 12.00 -4.37
CA ARG A 187 1.77 12.69 -5.61
C ARG A 187 1.50 14.18 -5.39
N SER A 188 0.93 14.55 -4.24
CA SER A 188 0.64 15.95 -3.91
C SER A 188 1.89 16.85 -3.81
N ALA A 189 3.08 16.25 -3.64
CA ALA A 189 4.34 16.98 -3.61
C ALA A 189 4.77 17.51 -4.99
N ASN A 190 4.40 16.81 -6.06
CA ASN A 190 4.83 17.10 -7.42
C ASN A 190 3.78 17.85 -8.24
N ASP A 191 2.50 17.81 -7.84
CA ASP A 191 1.41 18.44 -8.59
C ASP A 191 0.46 19.24 -7.67
N PRO A 192 0.38 20.57 -7.85
CA PRO A 192 -0.50 21.44 -7.06
C PRO A 192 -2.00 21.22 -7.34
N GLU A 193 -2.41 20.72 -8.50
CA GLU A 193 -3.81 20.35 -8.76
C GLU A 193 -4.19 19.09 -7.98
N TRP A 194 -3.26 18.13 -7.89
CA TRP A 194 -3.42 16.96 -7.02
C TRP A 194 -3.47 17.36 -5.55
N LYS A 195 -2.68 18.35 -5.13
CA LYS A 195 -2.74 18.88 -3.76
C LYS A 195 -4.14 19.43 -3.42
N GLN A 196 -4.76 20.19 -4.32
CA GLN A 196 -6.13 20.69 -4.09
C GLN A 196 -7.18 19.59 -4.07
N LYS A 197 -7.09 18.61 -4.99
CA LYS A 197 -7.98 17.43 -4.98
C LYS A 197 -7.82 16.61 -3.70
N PHE A 198 -6.59 16.41 -3.25
CA PHE A 198 -6.29 15.68 -2.02
C PHE A 198 -6.79 16.40 -0.78
N GLU A 199 -6.59 17.72 -0.68
CA GLU A 199 -7.14 18.52 0.43
C GLU A 199 -8.67 18.43 0.46
N ALA A 200 -9.34 18.41 -0.71
CA ALA A 200 -10.78 18.22 -0.81
C ALA A 200 -11.21 16.81 -0.38
N LEU A 201 -10.56 15.75 -0.88
CA LEU A 201 -10.86 14.36 -0.53
C LEU A 201 -10.61 14.08 0.96
N LYS A 202 -9.49 14.56 1.50
CA LYS A 202 -9.15 14.46 2.92
C LYS A 202 -10.17 15.19 3.79
N SER A 203 -10.59 16.39 3.38
CA SER A 203 -11.64 17.14 4.07
C SER A 203 -12.97 16.38 4.06
N GLU A 204 -13.36 15.81 2.91
CA GLU A 204 -14.57 15.01 2.79
C GLU A 204 -14.51 13.75 3.67
N HIS A 205 -13.41 13.01 3.64
CA HIS A 205 -13.19 11.85 4.48
C HIS A 205 -13.27 12.20 5.97
N ASN A 206 -12.57 13.26 6.40
CA ASN A 206 -12.59 13.71 7.79
C ASN A 206 -14.00 14.10 8.24
N GLN A 207 -14.80 14.71 7.36
CA GLN A 207 -16.21 15.03 7.67
C GLN A 207 -17.05 13.77 7.85
N VAL A 208 -16.89 12.77 6.99
CA VAL A 208 -17.61 11.48 7.11
C VAL A 208 -17.21 10.77 8.41
N PHE A 209 -15.90 10.70 8.68
CA PHE A 209 -15.35 10.07 9.86
C PHE A 209 -15.78 10.78 11.16
N GLY A 210 -15.69 12.11 11.20
CA GLY A 210 -16.15 12.94 12.32
C GLY A 210 -17.65 12.77 12.60
N LYS A 211 -18.48 12.72 11.55
CA LYS A 211 -19.92 12.44 11.68
C LYS A 211 -20.20 11.05 12.24
N ALA A 212 -19.41 10.05 11.85
CA ALA A 212 -19.54 8.69 12.37
C ALA A 212 -19.20 8.64 13.87
N ILE A 213 -18.11 9.30 14.29
CA ILE A 213 -17.77 9.47 15.71
C ILE A 213 -18.91 10.15 16.48
N ALA A 214 -19.46 11.24 15.94
CA ALA A 214 -20.57 11.97 16.56
C ALA A 214 -21.84 11.10 16.69
N THR A 215 -22.11 10.28 15.68
CA THR A 215 -23.25 9.36 15.65
C THR A 215 -23.09 8.27 16.72
N LEU A 216 -21.91 7.65 16.77
CA LEU A 216 -21.58 6.63 17.75
C LEU A 216 -21.67 7.20 19.18
N ARG A 217 -21.11 8.39 19.42
CA ARG A 217 -21.22 9.06 20.72
C ARG A 217 -22.67 9.27 21.15
N LYS A 218 -23.52 9.73 20.24
CA LYS A 218 -24.96 9.93 20.51
C LYS A 218 -25.69 8.61 20.78
N GLN A 219 -25.35 7.53 20.08
CA GLN A 219 -25.92 6.20 20.32
C GLN A 219 -25.59 5.69 21.73
N TYR A 220 -24.36 5.94 22.19
CA TYR A 220 -23.91 5.62 23.55
C TYR A 220 -24.34 6.65 24.61
N LYS A 221 -25.15 7.66 24.21
CA LYS A 221 -25.69 8.72 25.07
C LYS A 221 -24.61 9.52 25.83
N LEU A 222 -23.41 9.61 25.26
CA LEU A 222 -22.30 10.37 25.83
C LEU A 222 -22.40 11.84 25.42
N ARG A 223 -22.13 12.75 26.35
CA ARG A 223 -21.94 14.19 26.07
C ARG A 223 -20.52 14.43 25.59
N GLN A 224 -20.29 15.58 24.96
CA GLN A 224 -18.94 15.96 24.53
C GLN A 224 -17.98 16.14 25.72
N SER A 225 -18.50 16.60 26.87
CA SER A 225 -17.76 16.71 28.13
C SER A 225 -17.39 15.36 28.76
N ASP A 226 -18.05 14.27 28.36
CA ASP A 226 -17.80 12.95 28.94
C ASP A 226 -16.54 12.29 28.31
N ILE A 227 -15.95 12.90 27.26
CA ILE A 227 -14.67 12.49 26.69
C ILE A 227 -13.51 13.11 27.50
N ILE A 228 -13.18 12.47 28.62
CA ILE A 228 -12.13 12.94 29.54
C ILE A 228 -10.78 13.07 28.82
N GLY A 229 -10.12 14.22 28.96
CA GLY A 229 -8.83 14.51 28.34
C GLY A 229 -8.92 15.37 27.07
N LEU A 230 -10.14 15.66 26.58
CA LEU A 230 -10.38 16.61 25.49
C LEU A 230 -11.36 17.70 25.95
N SER A 231 -11.15 18.94 25.50
CA SER A 231 -12.15 20.00 25.66
C SER A 231 -13.35 19.75 24.73
N GLU A 232 -14.54 20.22 25.13
CA GLU A 232 -15.74 20.15 24.27
C GLU A 232 -15.50 20.78 22.88
N ARG A 233 -14.69 21.84 22.83
CA ARG A 233 -14.30 22.47 21.55
C ARG A 233 -13.48 21.53 20.68
N GLN A 234 -12.52 20.79 21.24
CA GLN A 234 -11.73 19.80 20.50
C GLN A 234 -12.60 18.64 20.01
N VAL A 235 -13.46 18.12 20.87
CA VAL A 235 -14.43 17.06 20.52
C VAL A 235 -15.33 17.53 19.37
N ARG A 236 -15.89 18.74 19.47
CA ARG A 236 -16.73 19.33 18.43
C ARG A 236 -16.01 19.48 17.09
N ARG A 237 -14.75 19.96 17.09
CA ARG A 237 -13.97 20.11 15.85
C ARG A 237 -13.72 18.76 15.18
N ILE A 238 -13.34 17.76 15.96
CA ILE A 238 -13.17 16.38 15.47
C ILE A 238 -14.47 15.84 14.87
N GLU A 239 -15.60 16.02 15.55
CA GLU A 239 -16.92 15.61 15.05
C GLU A 239 -17.36 16.34 13.78
N GLN A 240 -16.82 17.53 13.54
CA GLN A 240 -17.04 18.32 12.33
C GLN A 240 -16.06 18.00 11.20
N GLY A 241 -15.08 17.12 11.43
CA GLY A 241 -14.02 16.80 10.47
C GLY A 241 -12.92 17.87 10.40
N GLU A 242 -12.86 18.77 11.37
CA GLU A 242 -11.82 19.80 11.46
C GLU A 242 -10.60 19.27 12.24
N GLY A 243 -9.48 19.11 11.54
CA GLY A 243 -8.19 18.71 12.11
C GLY A 243 -7.88 17.22 11.96
N SER A 244 -6.65 16.82 12.29
CA SER A 244 -6.22 15.41 12.26
C SER A 244 -6.53 14.73 13.59
N THR A 245 -7.30 13.64 13.56
CA THR A 245 -7.50 12.75 14.71
C THR A 245 -6.27 11.87 14.92
N LYS A 246 -5.43 12.23 15.90
CA LYS A 246 -4.29 11.40 16.33
C LYS A 246 -4.78 10.14 17.05
N ILE A 247 -3.95 9.10 17.06
CA ILE A 247 -4.24 7.82 17.75
C ILE A 247 -4.54 8.04 19.23
N ASP A 248 -3.78 8.89 19.92
CA ASP A 248 -4.02 9.19 21.33
C ASP A 248 -5.40 9.79 21.58
N THR A 249 -5.85 10.67 20.69
CA THR A 249 -7.19 11.24 20.73
C THR A 249 -8.24 10.13 20.57
N LEU A 250 -8.05 9.22 19.62
CA LEU A 250 -8.97 8.09 19.39
C LEU A 250 -9.02 7.12 20.57
N ARG A 251 -7.90 6.91 21.28
CA ARG A 251 -7.89 6.14 22.53
C ARG A 251 -8.73 6.79 23.61
N LEU A 252 -8.75 8.12 23.72
CA LEU A 252 -9.63 8.83 24.65
C LEU A 252 -11.11 8.62 24.31
N PHE A 253 -11.47 8.64 23.02
CA PHE A 253 -12.82 8.29 22.58
C PHE A 253 -13.17 6.84 22.90
N ALA A 254 -12.31 5.88 22.55
CA ALA A 254 -12.53 4.46 22.83
C ALA A 254 -12.74 4.20 24.33
N LYS A 255 -11.89 4.79 25.17
CA LYS A 255 -11.99 4.73 26.63
C LYS A 255 -13.30 5.29 27.16
N ALA A 256 -13.77 6.42 26.63
CA ALA A 256 -15.06 7.00 27.03
C ALA A 256 -16.26 6.12 26.64
N HIS A 257 -16.11 5.31 25.58
CA HIS A 257 -17.11 4.31 25.16
C HIS A 257 -16.96 2.96 25.87
N GLY A 258 -15.95 2.81 26.75
CA GLY A 258 -15.66 1.54 27.42
C GLY A 258 -15.17 0.45 26.47
N MET A 259 -14.54 0.84 25.36
CA MET A 259 -14.07 -0.07 24.32
C MET A 259 -12.55 -0.06 24.23
N GLU A 260 -12.00 -1.19 23.80
CA GLU A 260 -10.65 -1.24 23.23
C GLU A 260 -10.60 -0.47 21.91
N LEU A 261 -9.43 0.07 21.56
CA LEU A 261 -9.26 0.91 20.38
C LEU A 261 -9.74 0.21 19.10
N ASP A 262 -9.37 -1.05 18.89
CA ASP A 262 -9.74 -1.79 17.69
C ASP A 262 -11.26 -1.98 17.57
N ALA A 263 -11.92 -2.32 18.69
CA ALA A 263 -13.38 -2.46 18.72
C ALA A 263 -14.09 -1.12 18.47
N TYR A 264 -13.52 -0.02 18.96
CA TYR A 264 -14.02 1.32 18.70
C TYR A 264 -13.90 1.69 17.21
N LEU A 265 -12.77 1.39 16.58
CA LEU A 265 -12.56 1.66 15.15
C LEU A 265 -13.52 0.84 14.27
N ASP A 266 -13.75 -0.44 14.59
CA ASP A 266 -14.71 -1.28 13.89
C ASP A 266 -16.16 -0.75 14.04
N ALA A 267 -16.50 -0.20 15.21
CA ALA A 267 -17.80 0.44 15.45
C ALA A 267 -17.96 1.76 14.66
N VAL A 268 -16.93 2.59 14.61
CA VAL A 268 -16.91 3.82 13.80
C VAL A 268 -17.03 3.48 12.31
N ALA A 269 -16.30 2.48 11.83
CA ALA A 269 -16.38 2.00 10.45
C ALA A 269 -17.80 1.55 10.10
N SER A 270 -18.46 0.80 11.00
CA SER A 270 -19.86 0.37 10.82
C SER A 270 -20.85 1.54 10.82
N ALA A 271 -20.56 2.60 11.58
CA ALA A 271 -21.35 3.82 11.60
C ALA A 271 -21.24 4.61 10.28
N ILE A 272 -20.08 4.58 9.59
CA ILE A 272 -19.91 5.19 8.26
C ILE A 272 -20.84 4.52 7.24
N THR A 273 -20.97 3.19 7.29
CA THR A 273 -21.79 2.40 6.35
C THR A 273 -23.30 2.56 6.56
N SER A 274 -23.73 3.05 7.73
CA SER A 274 -25.14 3.15 8.15
C SER A 274 -25.73 4.56 8.07
N VAL A 275 -24.96 5.57 7.65
CA VAL A 275 -25.48 6.93 7.40
C VAL A 275 -26.43 6.89 6.18
N PRO A 276 -27.72 7.30 6.32
CA PRO A 276 -28.66 7.33 5.19
C PRO A 276 -28.14 8.26 4.09
N ARG A 277 -27.99 7.71 2.87
CA ARG A 277 -27.52 8.42 1.68
C ARG A 277 -28.53 9.49 1.25
N GLY A 278 -28.34 10.69 1.76
CA GLY A 278 -29.00 11.90 1.30
C GLY A 278 -28.14 12.74 0.35
N PHE A 279 -27.14 12.19 -0.34
CA PHE A 279 -26.40 12.92 -1.38
C PHE A 279 -25.94 11.94 -2.47
N ASN A 280 -26.34 12.23 -3.72
CA ASN A 280 -25.97 11.47 -4.91
C ASN A 280 -24.48 11.61 -5.17
N ILE A 281 -23.73 10.53 -4.93
CA ILE A 281 -22.44 10.29 -5.55
C ILE A 281 -22.74 9.74 -6.95
N THR A 282 -22.78 10.60 -7.96
CA THR A 282 -22.55 10.16 -9.34
C THR A 282 -21.06 10.09 -9.58
N SER A 283 -20.43 9.04 -9.04
CA SER A 283 -19.26 8.45 -9.65
C SER A 283 -19.68 7.05 -10.09
N ASN A 284 -19.52 6.76 -11.38
CA ASN A 284 -19.77 5.46 -12.01
C ASN A 284 -18.79 4.38 -11.48
N VAL A 285 -18.81 4.12 -10.17
CA VAL A 285 -18.22 2.95 -9.55
C VAL A 285 -19.38 2.05 -9.23
N GLU A 286 -19.57 1.05 -10.10
CA GLU A 286 -20.56 0.02 -9.84
C GLU A 286 -20.34 -0.60 -8.48
N LYS A 287 -21.43 -0.66 -7.73
CA LYS A 287 -21.57 -1.40 -6.48
C LYS A 287 -21.02 -2.82 -6.65
N LYS A 288 -19.75 -3.01 -6.30
CA LYS A 288 -19.20 -4.32 -5.95
C LYS A 288 -18.75 -4.20 -4.50
N GLU A 289 -19.49 -4.92 -3.66
CA GLU A 289 -19.30 -5.16 -2.22
C GLU A 289 -17.94 -4.69 -1.69
N LEU A 290 -17.96 -3.65 -0.84
CA LEU A 290 -16.86 -3.30 0.07
C LEU A 290 -16.57 -4.53 0.95
N LYS A 291 -15.64 -5.36 0.50
CA LYS A 291 -15.16 -6.54 1.23
C LYS A 291 -13.89 -6.19 1.98
N SER A 292 -14.11 -5.97 3.28
CA SER A 292 -13.24 -6.35 4.40
C SER A 292 -12.66 -5.19 5.20
N ILE A 293 -13.01 -5.21 6.48
CA ILE A 293 -12.59 -4.37 7.62
C ILE A 293 -11.06 -4.25 7.77
N ASN A 294 -10.28 -5.10 7.10
CA ASN A 294 -8.82 -5.09 7.15
C ASN A 294 -8.16 -3.90 6.45
N ASP A 295 -8.81 -3.31 5.43
CA ASP A 295 -8.25 -2.16 4.70
C ASP A 295 -8.25 -0.88 5.57
N LEU A 296 -9.15 -0.81 6.56
CA LEU A 296 -9.21 0.26 7.57
C LEU A 296 -8.17 0.11 8.68
N ARG A 297 -7.79 -1.13 9.04
CA ARG A 297 -6.71 -1.39 10.02
C ARG A 297 -5.33 -1.04 9.46
N LYS A 298 -5.14 -1.26 8.16
CA LYS A 298 -3.89 -0.94 7.45
C LYS A 298 -3.68 0.55 7.18
N LEU A 299 -4.75 1.32 6.93
CA LEU A 299 -4.69 2.78 6.86
C LEU A 299 -4.36 3.46 8.21
N MET A 300 -4.43 2.72 9.32
CA MET A 300 -4.33 3.22 10.70
C MET A 300 -3.15 2.63 11.49
N GLY A 301 -2.28 1.84 10.84
CA GLY A 301 -1.06 1.33 11.47
C GLY A 301 -1.27 0.35 12.63
N THR A 302 -2.35 -0.44 12.64
CA THR A 302 -2.62 -1.42 13.71
C THR A 302 -2.25 -2.85 13.32
N GLU A 303 -0.95 -3.15 13.24
CA GLU A 303 -0.46 -4.51 13.49
C GLU A 303 0.84 -4.47 14.33
N LYS A 304 0.67 -4.43 15.66
CA LYS A 304 1.49 -5.18 16.62
C LYS A 304 0.97 -4.92 18.03
N GLN A 305 0.23 -5.89 18.57
CA GLN A 305 0.38 -6.37 19.94
C GLN A 305 -0.57 -7.56 20.17
N ALA A 306 -0.02 -8.77 20.17
CA ALA A 306 -0.30 -9.82 21.16
C ALA A 306 0.21 -11.18 20.67
N THR A 307 1.40 -11.57 21.09
CA THR A 307 1.67 -12.99 21.38
C THR A 307 2.71 -13.08 22.49
N VAL A 308 2.25 -12.94 23.74
CA VAL A 308 2.96 -13.48 24.90
C VAL A 308 2.71 -14.98 24.86
N ILE A 309 3.70 -15.76 24.43
CA ILE A 309 3.71 -17.22 24.61
C ILE A 309 4.34 -17.48 25.97
N GLU A 310 3.52 -17.93 26.92
CA GLU A 310 3.99 -18.68 28.07
C GLU A 310 4.73 -19.93 27.58
N THR A 311 6.01 -20.04 27.91
CA THR A 311 6.68 -21.34 28.02
C THR A 311 7.55 -21.35 29.27
N VAL A 312 7.06 -22.08 30.26
CA VAL A 312 7.80 -22.55 31.43
C VAL A 312 8.88 -23.53 30.96
N SER A 313 10.16 -23.30 31.26
CA SER A 313 11.06 -24.35 31.74
C SER A 313 12.37 -23.80 32.35
N ASN A 314 12.51 -24.06 33.65
CA ASN A 314 13.73 -24.38 34.40
C ASN A 314 15.06 -24.44 33.62
N SER A 315 16.05 -23.68 34.08
CA SER A 315 17.37 -24.24 34.34
C SER A 315 18.08 -23.52 35.49
N LYS A 316 18.61 -24.34 36.40
CA LYS A 316 19.42 -23.98 37.57
C LYS A 316 20.70 -23.29 37.13
N CYS A 317 21.12 -22.25 37.85
CA CYS A 317 22.52 -22.02 38.17
C CYS A 317 22.63 -21.32 39.53
N SER A 318 22.90 -22.14 40.53
CA SER A 318 23.68 -21.79 41.71
C SER A 318 25.00 -21.14 41.27
N ASN A 319 25.35 -20.01 41.89
CA ASN A 319 26.66 -19.83 42.55
C ASN A 319 26.67 -18.51 43.32
N LEU A 320 26.77 -18.67 44.65
CA LEU A 320 27.19 -17.66 45.61
C LEU A 320 28.72 -17.61 45.62
N GLY A 321 29.25 -16.40 45.70
CA GLY A 321 30.65 -16.01 45.81
C GLY A 321 30.73 -14.58 45.27
N GLU A 322 30.93 -13.53 46.05
CA GLU A 322 31.44 -13.35 47.41
C GLU A 322 30.59 -12.32 48.17
#